data_AF-A0A7S2RYS7-F1
#
_entry.id   AF-A0A7S2RYS7-F1
#
_cell.length_a   1.000
_cell.length_b   1.000
_cell.length_c   1.000
_cell.angle_alpha   90.00
_cell.angle_beta   90.00
_cell.angle_gamma   90.00
#
_symmetry.space_group_name_H-M   'P 1'
#
loop_
_entity.id
_entity.type
_entity.pdbx_description
1 polymer ?
#
loop_
_entity_poly.entity_id
_entity_poly.type
_entity_poly.pdbx_seq_one_letter_code
_entity_poly.pdbx_strand_id
1 'polypeptide(L)'
;VASCQGSGRKNRITVFNNSFESFNNLLFHNRKQTCKMAALDMNTLHQYVRMEDHLQFQGIAEGTVSVLVTHSNLEQQWPEIRLDLHCTIAAIKDRLYLHGGTGAGFQRLVLKQDGQTLCVMDDDTKMLGYYGVTSGMNIHIVDMDPHSYSKDGGLENVNLVEKYVMSDEDYEKRENALRNYKKKMREKDPYWTFLPENRREPKNKNPPGPDSVKVISGQIGERCQIQPGSRRGVVAWTGCGEESGIGNGYWVGVMLDEPLGKGNGTVKGTKLFECGDNHASFVRPDKVEVGDFPERDPLDELSSDEDEL
;
A
#
# COMPACT_ATOMS: atom_id res chain seq x y z
N VAL A 1 -37.31 1.67 56.42
CA VAL A 1 -37.03 2.96 55.75
C VAL A 1 -35.61 2.82 55.17
N ALA A 2 -35.43 2.36 53.92
CA ALA A 2 -35.35 3.17 52.68
C ALA A 2 -34.32 4.31 52.83
N SER A 3 -33.39 4.66 51.93
CA SER A 3 -32.88 4.22 50.61
C SER A 3 -31.93 5.35 50.13
N CYS A 4 -31.16 5.10 49.06
CA CYS A 4 -30.41 6.06 48.21
C CYS A 4 -29.02 6.50 48.72
N GLN A 5 -27.97 6.75 47.91
CA GLN A 5 -27.60 6.51 46.50
C GLN A 5 -26.12 6.99 46.36
N GLY A 6 -25.37 6.52 45.36
CA GLY A 6 -24.42 7.40 44.63
C GLY A 6 -22.90 7.11 44.61
N SER A 7 -22.47 6.53 43.48
CA SER A 7 -21.27 6.90 42.67
C SER A 7 -19.84 6.58 43.16
N GLY A 8 -19.00 6.05 42.24
CA GLY A 8 -17.53 6.15 42.39
C GLY A 8 -16.62 5.03 41.86
N ARG A 9 -17.01 4.23 40.86
CA ARG A 9 -16.07 3.32 40.14
C ARG A 9 -16.16 3.52 38.62
N LYS A 10 -15.49 4.55 38.11
CA LYS A 10 -15.14 4.71 36.69
C LYS A 10 -13.82 5.47 36.64
N ASN A 11 -12.70 4.76 36.48
CA ASN A 11 -11.40 5.28 35.99
C ASN A 11 -10.39 4.14 35.75
N ARG A 12 -10.86 3.05 35.15
CA ARG A 12 -10.08 2.03 34.44
C ARG A 12 -11.00 1.59 33.31
N ILE A 13 -10.49 1.53 32.08
CA ILE A 13 -11.23 1.45 30.79
C ILE A 13 -11.43 2.84 30.13
N THR A 14 -10.33 3.58 29.92
CA THR A 14 -10.27 4.72 28.98
C THR A 14 -8.86 4.85 28.37
N VAL A 15 -8.14 3.74 28.21
CA VAL A 15 -6.81 3.72 27.55
C VAL A 15 -6.75 2.73 26.38
N PHE A 16 -7.79 1.91 26.15
CA PHE A 16 -7.77 0.87 25.13
C PHE A 16 -8.56 1.17 23.83
N ASN A 17 -9.28 2.29 23.74
CA ASN A 17 -10.13 2.57 22.56
C ASN A 17 -9.61 3.66 21.61
N ASN A 18 -8.45 4.27 21.85
CA ASN A 18 -7.88 5.28 20.93
C ASN A 18 -6.90 4.73 19.89
N SER A 19 -6.65 3.42 19.84
CA SER A 19 -5.73 2.82 18.86
C SER A 19 -6.40 2.18 17.64
N PHE A 20 -7.74 2.09 17.57
CA PHE A 20 -8.41 1.42 16.44
C PHE A 20 -8.90 2.42 15.36
N GLU A 21 -9.26 3.65 15.73
CA GLU A 21 -9.71 4.67 14.76
C GLU A 21 -8.55 5.30 13.96
N SER A 22 -7.32 5.17 14.42
CA SER A 22 -6.14 5.66 13.69
C SER A 22 -5.66 4.71 12.58
N PHE A 23 -6.11 3.45 12.58
CA PHE A 23 -5.70 2.45 11.58
C PHE A 23 -6.55 2.50 10.30
N ASN A 24 -7.84 2.80 10.39
CA ASN A 24 -8.72 2.79 9.21
C ASN A 24 -8.60 4.03 8.32
N ASN A 25 -8.09 5.16 8.83
CA ASN A 25 -7.83 6.35 8.02
C ASN A 25 -6.50 6.30 7.26
N LEU A 26 -5.61 5.34 7.55
CA LEU A 26 -4.34 5.17 6.84
C LEU A 26 -4.47 4.35 5.54
N LEU A 27 -5.56 3.59 5.39
CA LEU A 27 -5.71 2.60 4.30
C LEU A 27 -6.21 3.18 2.97
N PHE A 28 -6.68 4.44 2.92
CA PHE A 28 -7.28 4.99 1.70
C PHE A 28 -6.62 6.26 1.14
N HIS A 29 -5.47 6.68 1.65
CA HIS A 29 -4.84 7.92 1.19
C HIS A 29 -3.37 7.81 0.78
N ASN A 30 -2.93 6.72 0.15
CA ASN A 30 -1.63 6.71 -0.52
C ASN A 30 -1.46 5.63 -1.59
N ARG A 31 -2.20 5.75 -2.71
CA ARG A 31 -1.92 4.94 -3.91
C ARG A 31 -0.74 5.45 -4.77
N LYS A 32 0.04 6.43 -4.29
CA LYS A 32 1.28 6.91 -4.95
C LYS A 32 2.36 7.40 -3.99
N GLN A 33 2.40 6.91 -2.75
CA GLN A 33 3.63 6.97 -1.97
C GLN A 33 4.28 5.60 -2.09
N THR A 34 5.46 5.56 -2.70
CA THR A 34 6.43 4.51 -2.42
C THR A 34 6.60 4.50 -0.90
N CYS A 35 6.12 3.49 -0.20
CA CYS A 35 6.35 3.32 1.23
C CYS A 35 7.86 3.18 1.45
N LYS A 36 8.55 4.31 1.66
CA LYS A 36 9.86 4.30 2.31
C LYS A 36 9.57 4.06 3.78
N MET A 37 9.49 2.79 4.18
CA MET A 37 9.56 2.47 5.61
C MET A 37 10.95 2.89 6.10
N ALA A 38 11.02 3.55 7.26
CA ALA A 38 12.30 3.94 7.84
C ALA A 38 13.16 2.68 8.09
N ALA A 39 14.48 2.77 7.96
CA ALA A 39 15.38 1.62 8.13
C ALA A 39 15.20 0.92 9.50
N LEU A 40 14.85 1.70 10.53
CA LEU A 40 14.52 1.21 11.86
C LEU A 40 13.26 0.29 11.86
N ASP A 41 12.23 0.65 11.10
CA ASP A 41 10.98 -0.11 11.01
C ASP A 41 11.19 -1.43 10.24
N MET A 42 12.03 -1.42 9.21
CA MET A 42 12.40 -2.64 8.47
C MET A 42 13.17 -3.62 9.35
N ASN A 43 14.13 -3.14 10.15
CA ASN A 43 14.87 -4.00 11.09
C ASN A 43 13.98 -4.52 12.22
N THR A 44 13.03 -3.71 12.69
CA THR A 44 12.07 -4.13 13.74
C THR A 44 11.08 -5.16 13.19
N LEU A 45 10.57 -4.97 11.98
CA LEU A 45 9.70 -5.92 11.31
C LEU A 45 10.45 -7.21 10.95
N HIS A 46 11.70 -7.10 10.52
CA HIS A 46 12.59 -8.23 10.30
C HIS A 46 12.82 -9.03 11.58
N GLN A 47 13.16 -8.36 12.69
CA GLN A 47 13.26 -9.01 14.00
C GLN A 47 11.94 -9.65 14.42
N TYR A 48 10.80 -8.95 14.28
CA TYR A 48 9.48 -9.45 14.66
C TYR A 48 9.05 -10.68 13.86
N VAL A 49 9.18 -10.63 12.53
CA VAL A 49 8.86 -11.77 11.64
C VAL A 49 9.79 -12.96 11.90
N ARG A 50 11.01 -12.71 12.40
CA ARG A 50 12.06 -13.72 12.57
C ARG A 50 12.32 -14.13 14.01
N MET A 51 11.55 -13.61 14.98
CA MET A 51 11.67 -14.08 16.34
C MET A 51 11.33 -15.58 16.35
N GLU A 52 12.31 -16.39 16.78
CA GLU A 52 12.27 -17.87 16.94
C GLU A 52 12.78 -18.75 15.77
N ASP A 53 13.31 -18.18 14.68
CA ASP A 53 14.00 -18.97 13.64
C ASP A 53 15.45 -19.31 14.03
N HIS A 54 15.61 -20.30 14.91
CA HIS A 54 16.91 -20.91 15.24
C HIS A 54 17.64 -21.51 14.01
N LEU A 55 16.96 -21.59 12.86
CA LEU A 55 17.46 -22.12 11.60
C LEU A 55 17.86 -21.03 10.59
N GLN A 56 17.85 -19.75 10.98
CA GLN A 56 18.06 -18.60 10.07
C GLN A 56 19.32 -18.73 9.19
N PHE A 57 20.38 -19.36 9.68
CA PHE A 57 21.65 -19.53 8.97
C PHE A 57 21.93 -20.97 8.54
N GLN A 58 20.96 -21.88 8.69
CA GLN A 58 21.13 -23.32 8.44
C GLN A 58 21.36 -23.65 6.95
N GLY A 59 20.98 -22.76 6.03
CA GLY A 59 21.21 -22.90 4.58
C GLY A 59 22.47 -22.20 4.04
N ILE A 60 23.33 -21.66 4.91
CA ILE A 60 24.56 -21.01 4.50
C ILE A 60 25.67 -22.06 4.39
N ALA A 61 26.42 -22.04 3.29
CA ALA A 61 27.54 -22.93 3.08
C ALA A 61 28.59 -22.79 4.18
N GLU A 62 29.20 -23.90 4.57
CA GLU A 62 30.30 -23.91 5.54
C GLU A 62 31.43 -22.99 5.04
N GLY A 63 31.92 -22.11 5.93
CA GLY A 63 32.91 -21.08 5.58
C GLY A 63 32.29 -19.74 5.12
N THR A 64 30.99 -19.66 4.86
CA THR A 64 30.31 -18.39 4.53
C THR A 64 29.54 -17.84 5.74
N VAL A 65 29.55 -16.53 5.90
CA VAL A 65 28.79 -15.81 6.95
C VAL A 65 27.86 -14.78 6.33
N SER A 66 26.71 -14.58 6.95
CA SER A 66 25.74 -13.53 6.56
C SER A 66 25.81 -12.39 7.57
N VAL A 67 26.27 -11.22 7.12
CA VAL A 67 26.46 -10.04 7.97
C VAL A 67 25.56 -8.88 7.54
N LEU A 68 25.22 -8.01 8.50
CA LEU A 68 24.64 -6.70 8.20
C LEU A 68 25.78 -5.73 7.91
N VAL A 69 25.72 -5.01 6.81
CA VAL A 69 26.69 -3.95 6.50
C VAL A 69 26.05 -2.59 6.68
N THR A 70 26.73 -1.71 7.41
CA THR A 70 26.30 -0.32 7.63
C THR A 70 27.41 0.65 7.25
N HIS A 71 27.06 1.88 6.93
CA HIS A 71 28.00 2.93 6.54
C HIS A 71 27.97 4.10 7.53
N SER A 72 29.07 4.85 7.64
CA SER A 72 29.13 6.05 8.50
C SER A 72 28.36 7.24 7.91
N ASN A 73 28.42 7.41 6.59
CA ASN A 73 27.86 8.59 5.90
C ASN A 73 26.48 8.35 5.26
N LEU A 74 26.07 7.09 5.12
CA LEU A 74 24.82 6.73 4.43
C LEU A 74 23.82 6.18 5.44
N GLU A 75 22.55 6.55 5.32
CA GLU A 75 21.45 5.98 6.08
C GLU A 75 21.11 4.56 5.59
N GLN A 76 21.43 4.25 4.33
CA GLN A 76 21.19 2.94 3.74
C GLN A 76 21.99 1.84 4.47
N GLN A 77 21.31 0.71 4.72
CA GLN A 77 21.90 -0.49 5.29
C GLN A 77 21.75 -1.65 4.30
N TRP A 78 22.72 -2.55 4.28
CA TRP A 78 22.70 -3.75 3.44
C TRP A 78 22.64 -5.00 4.33
N PRO A 79 21.43 -5.52 4.63
CA PRO A 79 21.29 -6.74 5.39
C PRO A 79 21.72 -7.96 4.57
N GLU A 80 22.17 -9.01 5.27
CA GLU A 80 22.41 -10.36 4.71
C GLU A 80 23.46 -10.44 3.60
N ILE A 81 24.49 -9.59 3.67
CA ILE A 81 25.65 -9.72 2.78
C ILE A 81 26.42 -10.99 3.15
N ARG A 82 26.49 -11.92 2.19
CA ARG A 82 27.21 -13.18 2.34
C ARG A 82 28.70 -12.99 2.04
N LEU A 83 29.55 -13.14 3.04
CA LEU A 83 31.01 -13.05 2.93
C LEU A 83 31.65 -14.40 3.25
N ASP A 84 32.73 -14.73 2.55
CA ASP A 84 33.53 -15.92 2.84
C ASP A 84 34.55 -15.59 3.94
N LEU A 85 34.66 -16.47 4.93
CA LEU A 85 35.61 -16.37 6.04
C LEU A 85 37.07 -16.47 5.58
N HIS A 86 37.32 -17.13 4.44
CA HIS A 86 38.66 -17.29 3.88
C HIS A 86 39.10 -16.11 3.01
N CYS A 87 38.22 -15.14 2.74
CA CYS A 87 38.59 -13.93 2.04
C CYS A 87 39.42 -13.00 2.94
N THR A 88 40.45 -12.39 2.35
CA THR A 88 41.22 -11.32 2.98
C THR A 88 40.38 -10.06 3.18
N ILE A 89 40.71 -9.25 4.19
CA ILE A 89 40.05 -7.96 4.41
C ILE A 89 40.17 -7.02 3.21
N ALA A 90 41.29 -7.03 2.47
CA ALA A 90 41.43 -6.26 1.23
C ALA A 90 40.32 -6.58 0.20
N ALA A 91 40.15 -7.86 -0.12
CA ALA A 91 39.12 -8.32 -1.06
C ALA A 91 37.69 -8.00 -0.57
N ILE A 92 37.47 -8.02 0.74
CA ILE A 92 36.18 -7.65 1.33
C ILE A 92 35.94 -6.15 1.18
N LYS A 93 36.94 -5.31 1.42
CA LYS A 93 36.84 -3.86 1.18
C LYS A 93 36.49 -3.56 -0.28
N ASP A 94 37.14 -4.21 -1.23
CA ASP A 94 36.81 -4.06 -2.66
C ASP A 94 35.38 -4.47 -2.99
N ARG A 95 34.86 -5.51 -2.34
CA ARG A 95 33.46 -5.93 -2.49
C ARG A 95 32.49 -4.94 -1.85
N LEU A 96 32.82 -4.43 -0.67
CA LEU A 96 32.01 -3.44 0.05
C LEU A 96 32.03 -2.07 -0.62
N TYR A 97 33.08 -1.74 -1.37
CA TYR A 97 33.14 -0.54 -2.22
C TYR A 97 31.98 -0.48 -3.22
N LEU A 98 31.58 -1.61 -3.80
CA LEU A 98 30.43 -1.66 -4.72
C LEU A 98 29.10 -1.29 -4.05
N HIS A 99 29.01 -1.42 -2.72
CA HIS A 99 27.84 -1.06 -1.95
C HIS A 99 27.93 0.38 -1.41
N GLY A 100 28.99 0.71 -0.67
CA GLY A 100 29.14 1.99 0.02
C GLY A 100 29.80 3.10 -0.78
N GLY A 101 30.48 2.80 -1.88
CA GLY A 101 31.16 3.78 -2.73
C GLY A 101 32.48 4.35 -2.18
N THR A 102 32.88 4.00 -0.95
CA THR A 102 34.16 4.40 -0.34
C THR A 102 35.27 3.44 -0.75
N GLY A 103 36.31 3.94 -1.40
CA GLY A 103 37.43 3.11 -1.87
C GLY A 103 38.16 2.37 -0.75
N ALA A 104 38.67 1.18 -1.03
CA ALA A 104 39.26 0.28 -0.02
C ALA A 104 40.36 0.93 0.84
N GLY A 105 41.17 1.84 0.28
CA GLY A 105 42.21 2.56 1.00
C GLY A 105 41.69 3.57 2.03
N PHE A 106 40.48 4.08 1.85
CA PHE A 106 39.82 5.01 2.77
C PHE A 106 38.75 4.33 3.62
N GLN A 107 38.61 3.02 3.47
CA GLN A 107 37.61 2.23 4.17
C GLN A 107 38.21 1.63 5.45
N ARG A 108 37.62 1.96 6.60
CA ARG A 108 37.92 1.29 7.87
C ARG A 108 36.74 0.42 8.28
N LEU A 109 36.97 -0.89 8.38
CA LEU A 109 35.93 -1.83 8.77
C LEU A 109 35.96 -2.06 10.29
N VAL A 110 34.79 -1.96 10.91
CA VAL A 110 34.61 -2.13 12.36
C VAL A 110 33.54 -3.18 12.58
N LEU A 111 33.90 -4.27 13.26
CA LEU A 111 32.95 -5.31 13.66
C LEU A 111 32.16 -4.85 14.88
N LYS A 112 30.83 -4.89 14.77
CA LYS A 112 29.89 -4.53 15.82
C LYS A 112 28.90 -5.66 16.07
N GLN A 113 28.50 -5.81 17.33
CA GLN A 113 27.41 -6.69 17.75
C GLN A 113 26.59 -5.96 18.80
N ASP A 114 25.26 -5.93 18.63
CA ASP A 114 24.32 -5.28 19.57
C ASP A 114 24.71 -3.84 19.96
N GLY A 115 25.28 -3.09 19.00
CA GLY A 115 25.73 -1.70 19.20
C GLY A 115 27.10 -1.55 19.86
N GLN A 116 27.70 -2.64 20.35
CA GLN A 116 29.07 -2.65 20.89
C GLN A 116 30.08 -2.88 19.78
N THR A 117 31.22 -2.17 19.83
CA THR A 117 32.33 -2.36 18.90
C THR A 117 33.23 -3.48 19.43
N LEU A 118 33.32 -4.58 18.68
CA LEU A 118 34.11 -5.75 19.06
C LEU A 118 35.56 -5.60 18.63
N CYS A 119 35.80 -5.35 17.35
CA CYS A 119 37.14 -5.23 16.81
C CYS A 119 37.20 -4.32 15.59
N VAL A 120 38.39 -3.76 15.35
CA VAL A 120 38.70 -3.02 14.12
C VAL A 120 39.49 -3.96 13.21
N MET A 121 39.06 -4.09 11.96
CA MET A 121 39.74 -4.88 10.94
C MET A 121 40.67 -3.96 10.15
N ASP A 122 41.84 -3.71 10.73
CA ASP A 122 42.88 -2.79 10.24
C ASP A 122 43.93 -3.45 9.35
N ASP A 123 44.06 -4.78 9.40
CA ASP A 123 45.04 -5.55 8.65
C ASP A 123 44.44 -6.20 7.40
N ASP A 124 44.79 -5.65 6.25
CA ASP A 124 44.29 -6.06 4.95
C ASP A 124 44.74 -7.46 4.52
N THR A 125 45.81 -7.99 5.13
CA THR A 125 46.36 -9.31 4.81
C THR A 125 45.66 -10.46 5.54
N LYS A 126 44.94 -10.15 6.63
CA LYS A 126 44.25 -11.15 7.43
C LYS A 126 42.95 -11.57 6.77
N MET A 127 42.57 -12.82 7.02
CA MET A 127 41.29 -13.36 6.59
C MET A 127 40.17 -12.91 7.52
N LEU A 128 38.94 -12.82 7.02
CA LEU A 128 37.77 -12.45 7.82
C LEU A 128 37.57 -13.38 9.03
N GLY A 129 37.81 -14.68 8.84
CA GLY A 129 37.72 -15.68 9.90
C GLY A 129 38.68 -15.45 11.08
N TYR A 130 39.81 -14.74 10.86
CA TYR A 130 40.72 -14.38 11.95
C TYR A 130 40.05 -13.51 13.02
N TYR A 131 39.11 -12.66 12.61
CA TYR A 131 38.40 -11.73 13.48
C TYR A 131 37.19 -12.37 14.19
N GLY A 132 36.95 -13.67 14.02
CA GLY A 132 35.86 -14.39 14.68
C GLY A 132 34.47 -13.96 14.24
N VAL A 133 34.32 -13.50 13.00
CA VAL A 133 33.04 -13.04 12.46
C VAL A 133 32.06 -14.20 12.36
N THR A 134 30.86 -14.01 12.92
CA THR A 134 29.76 -14.97 12.83
C THR A 134 28.55 -14.36 12.11
N SER A 135 27.67 -15.21 11.59
CA SER A 135 26.43 -14.77 10.98
C SER A 135 25.56 -14.00 11.97
N GLY A 136 24.98 -12.88 11.53
CA GLY A 136 24.19 -11.97 12.36
C GLY A 136 24.97 -10.79 12.94
N MET A 137 26.30 -10.78 12.84
CA MET A 137 27.11 -9.61 13.22
C MET A 137 26.98 -8.46 12.22
N ASN A 138 27.36 -7.25 12.65
CA ASN A 138 27.36 -6.04 11.84
C ASN A 138 28.79 -5.60 11.48
N ILE A 139 29.08 -5.45 10.19
CA ILE A 139 30.29 -4.80 9.72
C ILE A 139 29.95 -3.34 9.40
N HIS A 140 30.48 -2.44 10.22
CA HIS A 140 30.31 -1.00 10.06
C HIS A 140 31.50 -0.42 9.29
N ILE A 141 31.21 0.18 8.15
CA ILE A 141 32.16 0.89 7.30
C ILE A 141 32.28 2.32 7.80
N VAL A 142 33.47 2.70 8.24
CA VAL A 142 33.84 4.08 8.55
C VAL A 142 34.59 4.65 7.35
N ASP A 143 34.00 5.65 6.72
CA ASP A 143 34.60 6.39 5.62
C ASP A 143 35.60 7.42 6.16
N MET A 144 36.88 7.24 5.81
CA MET A 144 37.97 8.11 6.20
C MET A 144 38.40 9.06 5.06
N ASP A 145 37.73 9.05 3.90
CA ASP A 145 38.07 9.92 2.77
C ASP A 145 37.66 11.38 3.06
N PRO A 146 38.61 12.32 3.13
CA PRO A 146 38.30 13.74 3.32
C PRO A 146 37.40 14.34 2.21
N HIS A 147 37.44 13.77 1.00
CA HIS A 147 36.73 14.24 -0.20
C HIS A 147 35.57 13.33 -0.62
N SER A 148 35.05 12.50 0.30
CA SER A 148 33.95 11.58 -0.01
C SER A 148 32.71 12.31 -0.52
N TYR A 149 32.18 11.84 -1.66
CA TYR A 149 30.91 12.33 -2.23
C TYR A 149 29.70 12.12 -1.31
N SER A 150 29.77 11.12 -0.41
CA SER A 150 28.68 10.78 0.50
C SER A 150 28.66 11.64 1.77
N LYS A 151 29.72 12.41 2.02
CA LYS A 151 29.88 13.22 3.24
C LYS A 151 28.77 14.26 3.38
N ASP A 152 28.35 14.53 4.62
CA ASP A 152 27.32 15.52 4.97
C ASP A 152 25.99 15.34 4.22
N GLY A 153 25.67 14.08 3.86
CA GLY A 153 24.46 13.75 3.11
C GLY A 153 24.52 14.14 1.64
N GLY A 154 25.72 14.30 1.04
CA GLY A 154 25.88 14.72 -0.36
C GLY A 154 25.12 13.87 -1.39
N LEU A 155 24.90 12.58 -1.11
CA LEU A 155 24.13 11.67 -1.98
C LEU A 155 22.66 11.49 -1.57
N GLU A 156 22.31 11.77 -0.31
CA GLU A 156 20.97 11.50 0.23
C GLU A 156 20.12 12.77 0.34
N ASN A 157 20.75 13.93 0.52
CA ASN A 157 20.09 15.19 0.74
C ASN A 157 19.77 15.89 -0.60
N VAL A 158 18.54 15.66 -1.07
CA VAL A 158 17.98 16.26 -2.29
C VAL A 158 17.96 17.80 -2.27
N ASN A 159 18.10 18.43 -1.10
CA ASN A 159 18.12 19.89 -0.97
C ASN A 159 19.48 20.51 -1.35
N LEU A 160 20.56 19.73 -1.33
CA LEU A 160 21.89 20.20 -1.74
C LEU A 160 22.01 20.35 -3.27
N VAL A 161 21.13 19.68 -4.02
CA VAL A 161 21.13 19.73 -5.48
C VAL A 161 20.29 20.91 -5.95
N GLU A 162 20.94 21.88 -6.60
CA GLU A 162 20.27 22.96 -7.32
C GLU A 162 19.46 22.37 -8.49
N LYS A 163 18.16 22.18 -8.27
CA LYS A 163 17.25 21.74 -9.32
C LYS A 163 17.05 22.90 -10.29
N TYR A 164 17.40 22.69 -11.55
CA TYR A 164 17.10 23.67 -12.59
C TYR A 164 15.59 23.90 -12.68
N VAL A 165 15.17 25.14 -12.43
CA VAL A 165 13.80 25.61 -12.63
C VAL A 165 13.82 26.59 -13.80
N MET A 166 13.09 26.26 -14.87
CA MET A 166 12.95 27.14 -16.03
C MET A 166 12.00 28.27 -15.69
N SER A 167 12.36 29.50 -16.06
CA SER A 167 11.46 30.64 -15.93
C SER A 167 10.20 30.43 -16.78
N ASP A 168 9.07 30.98 -16.34
CA ASP A 168 7.81 30.88 -17.10
C ASP A 168 7.96 31.51 -18.50
N GLU A 169 8.71 32.61 -18.59
CA GLU A 169 8.98 33.32 -19.85
C GLU A 169 9.78 32.46 -20.84
N ASP A 170 10.83 31.77 -20.37
CA ASP A 170 11.64 30.91 -21.24
C ASP A 170 10.90 29.62 -21.63
N TYR A 171 9.97 29.17 -20.79
CA TYR A 171 9.09 28.05 -21.11
C TYR A 171 8.07 28.42 -22.20
N GLU A 172 7.52 29.64 -22.17
CA GLU A 172 6.55 30.14 -23.17
C GLU A 172 7.17 30.37 -24.54
N LYS A 173 8.44 30.82 -24.60
CA LYS A 173 9.19 30.99 -25.85
C LYS A 173 9.41 29.67 -26.60
N ARG A 174 9.32 28.50 -25.95
CA ARG A 174 9.52 27.20 -26.59
C ARG A 174 8.27 26.78 -27.36
N GLU A 175 8.35 26.71 -28.68
CA GLU A 175 7.22 26.33 -29.54
C GLU A 175 6.68 24.91 -29.25
N ASN A 176 7.56 23.99 -28.86
CA ASN A 176 7.23 22.60 -28.52
C ASN A 176 6.82 22.40 -27.05
N ALA A 177 6.56 23.48 -26.30
CA ALA A 177 6.14 23.39 -24.91
C ALA A 177 4.70 22.87 -24.75
N LEU A 178 4.46 22.14 -23.66
CA LEU A 178 3.14 21.57 -23.36
C LEU A 178 2.07 22.66 -23.16
N ARG A 179 2.44 23.84 -22.65
CA ARG A 179 1.54 25.01 -22.56
C ARG A 179 1.09 25.49 -23.94
N ASN A 180 2.01 25.60 -24.90
CA ASN A 180 1.71 26.02 -26.27
C ASN A 180 0.86 24.96 -27.01
N TYR A 181 1.14 23.67 -26.80
CA TYR A 181 0.30 22.59 -27.28
C TYR A 181 -1.13 22.64 -26.71
N LYS A 182 -1.27 22.84 -25.40
CA LYS A 182 -2.57 22.98 -24.73
C LYS A 182 -3.35 24.20 -25.24
N LYS A 183 -2.67 25.31 -25.55
CA LYS A 183 -3.30 26.50 -26.15
C LYS A 183 -3.85 26.17 -27.55
N LYS A 184 -3.03 25.60 -28.43
CA LYS A 184 -3.42 25.17 -29.79
C LYS A 184 -4.60 24.20 -29.79
N MET A 185 -4.66 23.28 -28.82
CA MET A 185 -5.76 22.32 -28.73
C MET A 185 -7.06 22.95 -28.20
N ARG A 186 -6.97 23.88 -27.24
CA ARG A 186 -8.15 24.61 -26.74
C ARG A 186 -8.71 25.63 -27.73
N GLU A 187 -7.87 26.16 -28.63
CA GLU A 187 -8.32 27.00 -29.74
C GLU A 187 -9.19 26.22 -30.74
N LYS A 188 -8.88 24.93 -30.95
CA LYS A 188 -9.70 24.04 -31.78
C LYS A 188 -10.99 23.62 -31.07
N ASP A 189 -10.85 23.17 -29.82
CA ASP A 189 -11.95 22.65 -29.01
C ASP A 189 -11.91 23.31 -27.61
N PRO A 190 -12.83 24.24 -27.29
CA PRO A 190 -12.81 24.96 -26.01
C PRO A 190 -12.85 24.07 -24.76
N TYR A 191 -13.44 22.87 -24.88
CA TYR A 191 -13.55 21.87 -23.80
C TYR A 191 -12.47 20.78 -23.85
N TRP A 192 -11.43 20.97 -24.67
CA TRP A 192 -10.38 19.97 -24.83
C TRP A 192 -9.60 19.73 -23.53
N THR A 193 -9.43 18.46 -23.20
CA THR A 193 -8.61 18.00 -22.09
C THR A 193 -7.69 16.86 -22.55
N PHE A 194 -6.63 16.60 -21.79
CA PHE A 194 -5.71 15.47 -22.05
C PHE A 194 -6.36 14.09 -21.81
N LEU A 195 -7.63 14.04 -21.40
CA LEU A 195 -8.36 12.79 -21.24
C LEU A 195 -8.61 12.17 -22.62
N PRO A 196 -8.43 10.84 -22.77
CA PRO A 196 -8.78 10.14 -24.00
C PRO A 196 -10.28 10.27 -24.27
N GLU A 197 -10.66 10.26 -25.55
CA GLU A 197 -12.03 10.47 -26.04
C GLU A 197 -13.09 9.61 -25.34
N ASN A 198 -12.76 8.33 -25.09
CA ASN A 198 -13.63 7.38 -24.37
C ASN A 198 -13.92 7.77 -22.91
N ARG A 199 -13.19 8.74 -22.34
CA ARG A 199 -13.44 9.35 -21.03
C ARG A 199 -14.01 10.77 -21.11
N ARG A 200 -14.05 11.38 -22.30
CA ARG A 200 -14.65 12.70 -22.54
C ARG A 200 -16.16 12.62 -22.61
N GLU A 201 -16.72 11.49 -23.04
CA GLU A 201 -18.16 11.30 -23.03
C GLU A 201 -18.68 11.18 -21.60
N PRO A 202 -19.74 11.91 -21.19
CA PRO A 202 -20.48 11.54 -19.99
C PRO A 202 -20.98 10.12 -20.20
N LYS A 203 -20.69 9.22 -19.25
CA LYS A 203 -21.00 7.77 -19.33
C LYS A 203 -22.50 7.41 -19.41
N ASN A 204 -23.39 8.34 -19.73
CA ASN A 204 -24.79 8.08 -20.06
C ASN A 204 -25.35 9.30 -20.81
N LYS A 205 -25.35 9.27 -22.15
CA LYS A 205 -25.99 10.33 -22.95
C LYS A 205 -27.52 10.33 -22.79
N ASN A 206 -28.11 9.18 -22.43
CA ASN A 206 -29.52 9.05 -22.07
C ASN A 206 -29.63 8.26 -20.74
N PRO A 207 -29.95 8.90 -19.60
CA PRO A 207 -30.26 8.14 -18.38
C PRO A 207 -31.44 7.18 -18.63
N PRO A 208 -31.48 6.00 -17.98
CA PRO A 208 -32.62 5.10 -18.11
C PRO A 208 -33.89 5.85 -17.72
N GLY A 209 -34.87 5.87 -18.62
CA GLY A 209 -36.15 6.50 -18.41
C GLY A 209 -37.07 5.66 -17.52
N PRO A 210 -38.28 6.16 -17.19
CA PRO A 210 -39.24 5.44 -16.36
C PRO A 210 -39.60 4.07 -16.91
N ASP A 211 -39.60 3.91 -18.24
CA ASP A 211 -39.95 2.64 -18.91
C ASP A 211 -38.99 1.50 -18.56
N SER A 212 -37.72 1.79 -18.30
CA SER A 212 -36.69 0.78 -17.97
C SER A 212 -36.95 0.07 -16.64
N VAL A 213 -37.71 0.70 -15.76
CA VAL A 213 -38.01 0.19 -14.41
C VAL A 213 -39.42 -0.35 -14.30
N LYS A 214 -40.31 -0.11 -15.26
CA LYS A 214 -41.72 -0.54 -15.19
C LYS A 214 -41.88 -2.04 -14.91
N VAL A 215 -41.10 -2.88 -15.58
CA VAL A 215 -41.13 -4.34 -15.37
C VAL A 215 -40.70 -4.70 -13.95
N ILE A 216 -39.55 -4.17 -13.52
CA ILE A 216 -38.95 -4.47 -12.21
C ILE A 216 -39.76 -3.86 -11.06
N SER A 217 -40.44 -2.73 -11.28
CA SER A 217 -41.28 -2.08 -10.26
C SER A 217 -42.49 -2.91 -9.85
N GLY A 218 -42.97 -3.79 -10.73
CA GLY A 218 -44.02 -4.77 -10.40
C GLY A 218 -43.50 -6.01 -9.66
N GLN A 219 -42.18 -6.15 -9.53
CA GLN A 219 -41.50 -7.34 -9.01
C GLN A 219 -40.68 -7.02 -7.73
N ILE A 220 -41.06 -5.94 -7.02
CA ILE A 220 -40.46 -5.63 -5.72
C ILE A 220 -40.79 -6.78 -4.75
N GLY A 221 -39.76 -7.34 -4.13
CA GLY A 221 -39.83 -8.54 -3.30
C GLY A 221 -39.46 -9.84 -4.02
N GLU A 222 -39.29 -9.83 -5.35
CA GLU A 222 -38.84 -11.01 -6.09
C GLU A 222 -37.32 -11.20 -6.06
N ARG A 223 -36.90 -12.46 -6.27
CA ARG A 223 -35.49 -12.84 -6.36
C ARG A 223 -34.89 -12.32 -7.65
N CYS A 224 -33.66 -11.84 -7.56
CA CYS A 224 -32.95 -11.28 -8.69
C CYS A 224 -31.45 -11.55 -8.62
N GLN A 225 -30.81 -11.44 -9.78
CA GLN A 225 -29.37 -11.53 -9.94
C GLN A 225 -28.82 -10.23 -10.56
N ILE A 226 -27.69 -9.76 -10.02
CA ILE A 226 -27.01 -8.55 -10.48
C ILE A 226 -25.80 -8.91 -11.35
N GLN A 227 -25.68 -8.25 -12.50
CA GLN A 227 -24.49 -8.31 -13.35
C GLN A 227 -23.66 -7.01 -13.29
N PRO A 228 -22.31 -7.06 -13.35
CA PRO A 228 -21.46 -8.25 -13.31
C PRO A 228 -21.33 -8.82 -11.89
N GLY A 229 -20.90 -10.08 -11.80
CA GLY A 229 -20.58 -10.76 -10.53
C GLY A 229 -21.66 -11.68 -10.00
N SER A 230 -22.76 -11.91 -10.74
CA SER A 230 -23.76 -12.95 -10.45
C SER A 230 -24.32 -12.94 -9.02
N ARG A 231 -24.27 -11.78 -8.35
CA ARG A 231 -24.70 -11.61 -6.96
C ARG A 231 -26.21 -11.72 -6.87
N ARG A 232 -26.70 -12.53 -5.94
CA ARG A 232 -28.12 -12.79 -5.74
C ARG A 232 -28.68 -11.94 -4.60
N GLY A 233 -29.96 -11.66 -4.70
CA GLY A 233 -30.68 -10.90 -3.70
C GLY A 233 -32.14 -10.69 -4.07
N VAL A 234 -32.77 -9.76 -3.37
CA VAL A 234 -34.18 -9.42 -3.50
C VAL A 234 -34.32 -7.97 -3.96
N VAL A 235 -35.18 -7.71 -4.93
CA VAL A 235 -35.50 -6.33 -5.35
C VAL A 235 -36.22 -5.62 -4.21
N ALA A 236 -35.62 -4.59 -3.64
CA ALA A 236 -36.15 -3.90 -2.46
C ALA A 236 -36.71 -2.51 -2.78
N TRP A 237 -36.20 -1.86 -3.83
CA TRP A 237 -36.61 -0.50 -4.19
C TRP A 237 -36.41 -0.22 -5.67
N THR A 238 -37.24 0.64 -6.24
CA THR A 238 -37.07 1.15 -7.60
C THR A 238 -37.48 2.61 -7.68
N GLY A 239 -36.67 3.49 -8.29
CA GLY A 239 -37.04 4.89 -8.39
C GLY A 239 -36.01 5.79 -9.07
N CYS A 240 -36.32 7.09 -9.11
CA CYS A 240 -35.46 8.11 -9.69
C CYS A 240 -34.28 8.40 -8.76
N GLY A 241 -33.05 8.22 -9.25
CA GLY A 241 -31.85 8.45 -8.47
C GLY A 241 -31.51 9.93 -8.25
N GLU A 242 -32.15 10.85 -8.98
CA GLU A 242 -32.00 12.29 -8.77
C GLU A 242 -32.69 12.72 -7.47
N GLU A 243 -33.90 12.23 -7.24
CA GLU A 243 -34.68 12.47 -6.01
C GLU A 243 -34.01 11.83 -4.79
N SER A 244 -33.42 10.64 -4.98
CA SER A 244 -32.76 9.88 -3.92
C SER A 244 -31.27 10.19 -3.75
N GLY A 245 -30.73 11.09 -4.59
CA GLY A 245 -29.33 11.52 -4.53
C GLY A 245 -28.27 10.46 -4.90
N ILE A 246 -28.67 9.34 -5.53
CA ILE A 246 -27.81 8.25 -6.04
C ILE A 246 -27.11 8.68 -7.34
N GLY A 247 -27.80 9.46 -8.17
CA GLY A 247 -27.31 9.96 -9.46
C GLY A 247 -28.38 9.88 -10.55
N ASN A 248 -28.10 10.47 -11.71
CA ASN A 248 -29.11 10.72 -12.76
C ASN A 248 -29.80 9.45 -13.28
N GLY A 249 -31.09 9.54 -13.62
CA GLY A 249 -31.90 8.44 -14.16
C GLY A 249 -32.44 7.46 -13.12
N TYR A 250 -33.11 6.41 -13.59
CA TYR A 250 -33.72 5.40 -12.71
C TYR A 250 -32.72 4.34 -12.22
N TRP A 251 -32.98 3.83 -11.02
CA TRP A 251 -32.16 2.86 -10.31
C TRP A 251 -33.03 1.79 -9.62
N VAL A 252 -32.42 0.62 -9.43
CA VAL A 252 -32.98 -0.49 -8.66
C VAL A 252 -32.10 -0.71 -7.42
N GLY A 253 -32.72 -0.67 -6.25
CA GLY A 253 -32.15 -1.07 -4.98
C GLY A 253 -32.40 -2.56 -4.75
N VAL A 254 -31.33 -3.32 -4.58
CA VAL A 254 -31.36 -4.75 -4.32
C VAL A 254 -30.77 -5.00 -2.93
N MET A 255 -31.49 -5.80 -2.13
CA MET A 255 -31.01 -6.37 -0.88
C MET A 255 -30.30 -7.68 -1.20
N LEU A 256 -28.98 -7.69 -1.09
CA LEU A 256 -28.15 -8.86 -1.36
C LEU A 256 -28.22 -9.87 -0.22
N ASP A 257 -28.07 -11.14 -0.56
CA ASP A 257 -28.01 -12.22 0.45
C ASP A 257 -26.67 -12.18 1.20
N GLU A 258 -25.60 -11.84 0.48
CA GLU A 258 -24.23 -11.72 1.00
C GLU A 258 -23.85 -10.25 1.23
N PRO A 259 -22.91 -9.96 2.16
CA PRO A 259 -22.45 -8.60 2.47
C PRO A 259 -21.52 -8.00 1.39
N LEU A 260 -21.91 -8.11 0.12
CA LEU A 260 -21.19 -7.62 -1.08
C LEU A 260 -21.75 -6.30 -1.63
N GLY A 261 -22.60 -5.64 -0.85
CA GLY A 261 -23.21 -4.35 -1.12
C GLY A 261 -22.28 -3.17 -0.82
N LYS A 262 -22.83 -1.96 -0.98
CA LYS A 262 -22.13 -0.68 -0.76
C LYS A 262 -22.69 0.11 0.42
N GLY A 263 -23.69 -0.40 1.12
CA GLY A 263 -24.33 0.27 2.24
C GLY A 263 -25.46 -0.55 2.85
N ASN A 264 -26.34 0.12 3.59
CA ASN A 264 -27.42 -0.47 4.39
C ASN A 264 -28.83 0.01 3.97
N GLY A 265 -28.97 0.46 2.72
CA GLY A 265 -30.26 0.91 2.15
C GLY A 265 -30.56 2.40 2.40
N THR A 266 -29.65 3.12 3.09
CA THR A 266 -29.73 4.57 3.28
C THR A 266 -28.80 5.30 2.31
N VAL A 267 -29.33 6.30 1.58
CA VAL A 267 -28.54 7.17 0.69
C VAL A 267 -28.75 8.61 1.12
N LYS A 268 -27.65 9.31 1.44
CA LYS A 268 -27.64 10.74 1.81
C LYS A 268 -28.67 11.14 2.90
N GLY A 269 -28.95 10.23 3.84
CA GLY A 269 -29.88 10.46 4.95
C GLY A 269 -31.32 9.99 4.70
N THR A 270 -31.65 9.55 3.49
CA THR A 270 -32.96 8.96 3.17
C THR A 270 -32.85 7.43 3.16
N LYS A 271 -33.59 6.77 4.05
CA LYS A 271 -33.69 5.29 4.10
C LYS A 271 -34.67 4.84 3.02
N LEU A 272 -34.18 4.21 1.96
CA LEU A 272 -34.99 3.75 0.83
C LEU A 272 -35.58 2.35 1.09
N PHE A 273 -34.79 1.48 1.73
CA PHE A 273 -35.22 0.17 2.21
C PHE A 273 -34.37 -0.25 3.42
N GLU A 274 -34.83 -1.27 4.15
CA GLU A 274 -34.16 -1.79 5.34
C GLU A 274 -33.37 -3.06 5.00
N CYS A 275 -32.08 -3.08 5.34
CA CYS A 275 -31.21 -4.26 5.20
C CYS A 275 -30.01 -4.16 6.16
N GLY A 276 -29.25 -5.26 6.29
CA GLY A 276 -28.01 -5.28 7.06
C GLY A 276 -26.90 -4.43 6.44
N ASP A 277 -25.87 -4.14 7.24
CA ASP A 277 -24.70 -3.39 6.75
C ASP A 277 -23.98 -4.15 5.63
N ASN A 278 -23.69 -3.45 4.54
CA ASN A 278 -23.13 -4.00 3.30
C ASN A 278 -24.07 -4.96 2.55
N HIS A 279 -25.38 -4.97 2.81
CA HIS A 279 -26.32 -5.75 2.01
C HIS A 279 -27.05 -4.93 0.92
N ALA A 280 -26.99 -3.60 0.95
CA ALA A 280 -27.63 -2.79 -0.10
C ALA A 280 -26.74 -2.58 -1.32
N SER A 281 -27.32 -2.80 -2.51
CA SER A 281 -26.72 -2.41 -3.79
C SER A 281 -27.70 -1.57 -4.61
N PHE A 282 -27.22 -0.45 -5.15
CA PHE A 282 -27.97 0.34 -6.14
C PHE A 282 -27.35 0.12 -7.52
N VAL A 283 -28.15 -0.41 -8.44
CA VAL A 283 -27.71 -0.79 -9.79
C VAL A 283 -28.68 -0.29 -10.86
N ARG A 284 -28.20 -0.31 -12.11
CA ARG A 284 -29.03 0.07 -13.25
C ARG A 284 -30.02 -1.05 -13.58
N PRO A 285 -31.21 -0.72 -14.11
CA PRO A 285 -32.23 -1.72 -14.45
C PRO A 285 -31.70 -2.79 -15.42
N ASP A 286 -30.91 -2.39 -16.42
CA ASP A 286 -30.29 -3.28 -17.42
C ASP A 286 -29.35 -4.35 -16.82
N LYS A 287 -28.99 -4.20 -15.54
CA LYS A 287 -28.06 -5.09 -14.84
C LYS A 287 -28.75 -6.00 -13.83
N VAL A 288 -30.08 -5.92 -13.74
CA VAL A 288 -30.90 -6.72 -12.83
C VAL A 288 -31.73 -7.68 -13.65
N GLU A 289 -31.54 -8.96 -13.38
CA GLU A 289 -32.35 -10.03 -13.95
C GLU A 289 -33.24 -10.58 -12.84
N VAL A 290 -34.55 -10.42 -12.98
CA VAL A 290 -35.53 -10.96 -12.02
C VAL A 290 -35.94 -12.35 -12.50
N GLY A 291 -35.92 -13.33 -11.59
CA GLY A 291 -36.19 -14.72 -11.93
C GLY A 291 -36.02 -15.66 -10.74
N ASP A 292 -36.05 -16.96 -11.01
CA ASP A 292 -35.88 -17.99 -9.99
C ASP A 292 -34.40 -18.17 -9.62
N PHE A 293 -33.91 -17.29 -8.75
CA PHE A 293 -32.53 -17.30 -8.25
C PHE A 293 -32.52 -17.59 -6.74
N PRO A 294 -32.60 -18.86 -6.31
CA PRO A 294 -32.57 -19.21 -4.89
C PRO A 294 -31.25 -18.76 -4.22
N GLU A 295 -31.27 -18.63 -2.90
CA GLU A 295 -30.06 -18.36 -2.11
C GLU A 295 -29.02 -19.45 -2.39
N ARG A 296 -27.74 -19.07 -2.53
CA ARG A 296 -26.67 -20.07 -2.66
C ARG A 296 -26.33 -20.58 -1.28
N ASP A 297 -26.25 -21.90 -1.13
CA ASP A 297 -25.73 -22.50 0.09
C ASP A 297 -24.20 -22.27 0.13
N PRO A 298 -23.66 -21.65 1.20
CA PRO A 298 -22.22 -21.51 1.40
C PRO A 298 -21.44 -22.84 1.36
N LEU A 299 -22.11 -23.98 1.53
CA LEU A 299 -21.48 -25.31 1.53
C LEU A 299 -21.33 -25.93 0.14
N ASP A 300 -22.02 -25.43 -0.88
CA ASP A 300 -21.92 -25.97 -2.24
C ASP A 300 -20.53 -25.73 -2.87
N GLU A 301 -19.87 -24.61 -2.54
CA GLU A 301 -18.53 -24.26 -3.08
C GLU A 301 -17.36 -25.01 -2.40
N LEU A 302 -17.56 -25.64 -1.25
CA LEU A 302 -16.53 -26.44 -0.56
C LEU A 302 -16.42 -27.88 -1.08
N SER A 303 -17.41 -28.34 -1.84
CA SER A 303 -17.46 -29.72 -2.36
C SER A 303 -16.65 -29.93 -3.64
N SER A 304 -16.14 -28.87 -4.27
CA SER A 304 -15.45 -28.93 -5.56
C SER A 304 -13.91 -28.99 -5.47
N ASP A 305 -13.31 -28.89 -4.28
CA ASP A 305 -11.85 -28.87 -4.10
C ASP A 305 -11.26 -30.17 -3.50
N GLU A 306 -12.04 -31.27 -3.37
CA GLU A 306 -11.56 -32.56 -2.81
C GLU A 306 -11.30 -33.69 -3.84
N ASP A 307 -11.17 -33.39 -5.13
CA ASP A 307 -10.88 -34.41 -6.16
C ASP A 307 -9.58 -34.16 -6.96
N GLU A 308 -8.43 -33.97 -6.31
CA GLU A 308 -7.11 -34.32 -6.88
C GLU A 308 -6.16 -34.84 -5.80
N LEU A 309 -6.13 -36.18 -5.64
CA LEU A 309 -5.08 -36.94 -4.92
C LEU A 309 -4.24 -37.74 -5.92
#